data_AF-A0A0J9TM49-F1
#
_entry.id   AF-A0A0J9TM49-F1
#
_cell.length_a   1.000
_cell.length_b   1.000
_cell.length_c   1.000
_cell.angle_alpha   90.00
_cell.angle_beta   90.00
_cell.angle_gamma   90.00
#
_symmetry.space_group_name_H-M   'P 1'
#
loop_
_entity.id
_entity.type
_entity.pdbx_description
1 polymer ?
#
loop_
_entity_poly.entity_id
_entity_poly.type
_entity_poly.pdbx_seq_one_letter_code
_entity_poly.pdbx_strand_id
1 'polypeptide(L)'
;MKISANRPNDPNCVQKFSNQMENYCNNIFSIYELSDLLYDIKVDDFNKINILYHLYVNYDKLKKGLSTLSEENKSSLLPHSNECNKLYKKSETMHNDQDTIFNQKLTKFTSLYKDLYPTFVVKEKEFNIYFKRLSDNPNNIITTSVFGSLVGLIPFMGILYKVKEL
;
A
#
# COMPACT_ATOMS: atom_id res chain seq x y z
N MET A 1 -13.45 -9.25 -25.27
CA MET A 1 -12.52 -9.10 -24.13
C MET A 1 -12.93 -7.88 -23.29
N LYS A 2 -13.57 -8.09 -22.12
CA LYS A 2 -14.08 -6.98 -21.27
C LYS A 2 -12.97 -6.34 -20.40
N ILE A 3 -11.85 -5.95 -21.00
CA ILE A 3 -10.82 -5.14 -20.31
C ILE A 3 -11.22 -3.66 -20.32
N SER A 4 -11.90 -3.21 -21.39
CA SER A 4 -12.34 -1.82 -21.57
C SER A 4 -13.46 -1.38 -20.62
N ALA A 5 -14.22 -2.32 -20.05
CA ALA A 5 -15.42 -1.99 -19.28
C ALA A 5 -15.15 -1.53 -17.83
N ASN A 6 -13.91 -1.66 -17.32
CA ASN A 6 -13.66 -1.63 -15.88
C ASN A 6 -12.75 -0.51 -15.33
N ARG A 7 -12.39 0.57 -16.05
CA ARG A 7 -11.81 1.77 -15.38
C ARG A 7 -11.73 3.10 -16.14
N PRO A 8 -11.71 4.26 -15.42
CA PRO A 8 -11.83 5.60 -16.01
C PRO A 8 -10.51 6.38 -16.24
N ASN A 9 -9.33 5.87 -15.85
CA ASN A 9 -8.15 6.75 -15.60
C ASN A 9 -6.95 6.70 -16.57
N ASP A 10 -7.03 5.97 -17.69
CA ASP A 10 -6.29 6.28 -18.92
C ASP A 10 -6.90 5.44 -20.04
N PRO A 11 -7.99 5.93 -20.66
CA PRO A 11 -8.74 5.13 -21.62
C PRO A 11 -7.87 4.78 -22.83
N ASN A 12 -6.90 5.61 -23.22
CA ASN A 12 -6.20 5.45 -24.48
C ASN A 12 -5.23 4.26 -24.49
N CYS A 13 -4.42 4.09 -23.44
CA CYS A 13 -3.45 3.00 -23.40
C CYS A 13 -4.15 1.64 -23.24
N VAL A 14 -5.10 1.56 -22.30
CA VAL A 14 -5.83 0.32 -22.01
C VAL A 14 -6.75 -0.07 -23.16
N GLN A 15 -7.43 0.89 -23.78
CA GLN A 15 -8.27 0.62 -24.94
C GLN A 15 -7.45 0.28 -26.18
N LYS A 16 -6.31 0.95 -26.40
CA LYS A 16 -5.42 0.59 -27.51
C LYS A 16 -4.85 -0.82 -27.34
N PHE A 17 -4.39 -1.17 -26.14
CA PHE A 17 -3.94 -2.52 -25.83
C PHE A 17 -5.07 -3.55 -26.00
N SER A 18 -6.25 -3.27 -25.45
CA SER A 18 -7.41 -4.17 -25.55
C SER A 18 -7.85 -4.37 -27.00
N ASN A 19 -7.95 -3.29 -27.78
CA ASN A 19 -8.35 -3.35 -29.18
C ASN A 19 -7.31 -4.07 -30.03
N GLN A 20 -6.01 -3.84 -29.76
CA GLN A 20 -4.93 -4.54 -30.47
C GLN A 20 -4.93 -6.03 -30.14
N MET A 21 -5.11 -6.39 -28.87
CA MET A 21 -5.24 -7.78 -28.43
C MET A 21 -6.48 -8.44 -29.03
N GLU A 22 -7.65 -7.80 -28.97
CA GLU A 22 -8.88 -8.33 -29.56
C GLU A 22 -8.73 -8.53 -31.07
N ASN A 23 -8.18 -7.54 -31.78
CA ASN A 23 -8.00 -7.64 -33.23
C ASN A 23 -6.97 -8.74 -33.58
N TYR A 24 -5.87 -8.83 -32.83
CA TYR A 24 -4.87 -9.88 -33.04
C TYR A 24 -5.44 -11.27 -32.77
N CYS A 25 -6.18 -11.44 -31.68
CA CYS A 25 -6.76 -12.73 -31.33
C CYS A 25 -7.92 -13.13 -32.25
N ASN A 26 -8.76 -12.19 -32.70
CA ASN A 26 -9.82 -12.46 -33.70
C ASN A 26 -9.27 -12.90 -35.06
N ASN A 27 -8.04 -12.50 -35.40
CA ASN A 27 -7.38 -12.88 -36.66
C ASN A 27 -6.66 -14.24 -36.57
N ILE A 28 -6.43 -14.77 -35.37
CA ILE A 28 -5.63 -15.98 -35.15
C ILE A 28 -6.45 -17.15 -34.60
N PHE A 29 -7.42 -16.86 -33.73
CA PHE A 29 -8.20 -17.87 -33.02
C PHE A 29 -9.67 -17.84 -33.47
N SER A 30 -10.27 -19.02 -33.61
CA SER A 30 -11.71 -19.12 -33.73
C SER A 30 -12.40 -18.60 -32.45
N ILE A 31 -13.65 -18.13 -32.55
CA ILE A 31 -14.41 -17.56 -31.41
C ILE A 31 -14.42 -18.50 -30.18
N TYR A 32 -14.35 -19.82 -30.43
CA TYR A 32 -14.29 -20.85 -29.38
C TYR A 32 -12.92 -20.92 -28.69
N GLU A 33 -11.82 -20.87 -29.45
CA GLU A 33 -10.45 -20.84 -28.89
C GLU A 33 -10.17 -19.55 -28.11
N LEU A 34 -10.78 -18.43 -28.51
CA LEU A 34 -10.67 -17.16 -27.79
C LEU A 34 -11.32 -17.20 -26.40
N SER A 35 -12.43 -17.94 -26.27
CA SER A 35 -13.11 -18.13 -24.99
C SER A 35 -12.23 -18.92 -24.01
N ASP A 36 -11.54 -19.94 -24.52
CA ASP A 36 -10.64 -20.78 -23.72
C ASP A 36 -9.34 -20.04 -23.35
N LEU A 37 -8.79 -19.20 -24.26
CA LEU A 37 -7.59 -18.39 -24.00
C LEU A 37 -7.83 -17.25 -23.00
N LEU A 38 -9.02 -16.64 -23.02
CA LEU A 38 -9.42 -15.60 -22.05
C LEU A 38 -9.75 -16.20 -20.68
N TYR A 39 -10.03 -17.50 -20.62
CA TYR A 39 -10.26 -18.25 -19.39
C TYR A 39 -8.99 -18.38 -18.53
N ASP A 40 -7.80 -18.18 -19.12
CA ASP A 40 -6.52 -18.28 -18.42
C ASP A 40 -6.21 -17.08 -17.51
N ILE A 41 -6.80 -15.89 -17.75
CA ILE A 41 -6.75 -14.80 -16.75
C ILE A 41 -7.97 -14.93 -15.86
N LYS A 42 -7.83 -15.70 -14.79
CA LYS A 42 -8.90 -15.83 -13.80
C LYS A 42 -9.21 -14.45 -13.21
N VAL A 43 -10.48 -14.23 -12.86
CA VAL A 43 -10.94 -13.00 -12.21
C VAL A 43 -10.08 -12.65 -10.99
N ASP A 44 -9.59 -13.66 -10.28
CA ASP A 44 -8.68 -13.50 -9.14
C ASP A 44 -7.31 -12.95 -9.55
N ASP A 45 -6.73 -13.44 -10.64
CA ASP A 45 -5.44 -12.96 -11.15
C ASP A 45 -5.55 -11.52 -11.64
N PHE A 46 -6.66 -11.19 -12.33
CA PHE A 46 -6.97 -9.82 -12.71
C PHE A 46 -7.09 -8.91 -11.48
N ASN A 47 -7.85 -9.33 -10.45
CA ASN A 47 -8.03 -8.57 -9.21
C ASN A 47 -6.70 -8.30 -8.50
N LYS A 48 -5.80 -9.28 -8.48
CA LYS A 48 -4.46 -9.18 -7.89
C LYS A 48 -3.56 -8.20 -8.65
N ILE A 49 -3.48 -8.31 -9.97
CA ILE A 49 -2.74 -7.36 -10.82
C ILE A 49 -3.27 -5.94 -10.62
N ASN A 50 -4.59 -5.82 -10.58
CA ASN A 50 -5.31 -4.57 -10.42
C ASN A 50 -5.03 -3.89 -9.06
N ILE A 51 -4.87 -4.67 -7.99
CA ILE A 51 -4.44 -4.16 -6.68
C ILE A 51 -2.99 -3.72 -6.70
N LEU A 52 -2.08 -4.57 -7.20
CA LEU A 52 -0.64 -4.25 -7.29
C LEU A 52 -0.43 -2.95 -8.07
N TYR A 53 -1.10 -2.79 -9.22
CA TYR A 53 -1.02 -1.57 -10.02
C TYR A 53 -1.35 -0.32 -9.19
N HIS A 54 -2.47 -0.31 -8.47
CA HIS A 54 -2.86 0.87 -7.67
C HIS A 54 -1.96 1.09 -6.46
N LEU A 55 -1.43 0.03 -5.86
CA LEU A 55 -0.42 0.14 -4.81
C LEU A 55 0.82 0.89 -5.33
N TYR A 56 1.39 0.46 -6.46
CA TYR A 56 2.58 1.11 -7.03
C TYR A 56 2.30 2.54 -7.54
N VAL A 57 1.16 2.79 -8.18
CA VAL A 57 0.78 4.15 -8.62
C VAL A 57 0.67 5.12 -7.44
N ASN A 58 0.04 4.72 -6.34
CA ASN A 58 -0.06 5.60 -5.17
C ASN A 58 1.27 5.71 -4.42
N TYR A 59 2.09 4.65 -4.38
CA TYR A 59 3.45 4.71 -3.87
C TYR A 59 4.33 5.71 -4.64
N ASP A 60 4.30 5.69 -5.98
CA ASP A 60 5.10 6.63 -6.77
C ASP A 60 4.69 8.08 -6.53
N LYS A 61 3.38 8.33 -6.37
CA LYS A 61 2.86 9.65 -5.98
C LYS A 61 3.34 10.07 -4.59
N LEU A 62 3.33 9.15 -3.62
CA LEU A 62 3.88 9.39 -2.28
C LEU A 62 5.37 9.68 -2.33
N LYS A 63 6.15 8.85 -3.02
CA LYS A 63 7.60 9.00 -3.16
C LYS A 63 7.97 10.33 -3.81
N LYS A 64 7.30 10.68 -4.91
CA LYS A 64 7.51 11.95 -5.61
C LYS A 64 7.13 13.13 -4.71
N GLY A 65 5.94 13.11 -4.12
CA GLY A 65 5.48 14.20 -3.27
C GLY A 65 6.32 14.35 -1.99
N LEU A 66 6.88 13.27 -1.46
CA LEU A 66 7.80 13.30 -0.33
C LEU A 66 9.13 13.98 -0.67
N SER A 67 9.64 13.76 -1.89
CA SER A 67 10.86 14.43 -2.38
C SER A 67 10.68 15.94 -2.58
N THR A 68 9.44 16.39 -2.79
CA THR A 68 9.08 17.80 -2.97
C THR A 68 8.26 18.35 -1.80
N LEU A 69 8.28 17.69 -0.64
CA LEU A 69 7.35 18.00 0.45
C LEU A 69 7.53 19.43 0.95
N SER A 70 6.43 20.17 0.97
CA SER A 70 6.32 21.52 1.51
C SER A 70 5.01 21.68 2.28
N GLU A 71 4.87 22.79 3.00
CA GLU A 71 3.62 23.13 3.69
C GLU A 71 2.41 23.19 2.76
N GLU A 72 2.61 23.62 1.52
CA GLU A 72 1.55 23.81 0.53
C GLU A 72 1.01 22.48 -0.04
N ASN A 73 1.84 21.43 -0.10
CA ASN A 73 1.49 20.18 -0.76
C ASN A 73 1.31 18.99 0.19
N LYS A 74 1.55 19.15 1.49
CA LYS A 74 1.50 18.07 2.48
C LYS A 74 0.19 17.30 2.52
N SER A 75 -0.93 18.00 2.44
CA SER A 75 -2.27 17.41 2.50
C SER A 75 -2.60 16.53 1.30
N SER A 76 -1.95 16.77 0.16
CA SER A 76 -2.14 16.00 -1.07
C SER A 76 -1.63 14.55 -0.98
N LEU A 77 -0.77 14.24 0.00
CA LEU A 77 -0.23 12.90 0.21
C LEU A 77 -1.22 11.95 0.90
N LEU A 78 -2.08 12.48 1.76
CA LEU A 78 -2.97 11.69 2.59
C LEU A 78 -3.93 10.78 1.78
N PRO A 79 -4.56 11.23 0.69
CA PRO A 79 -5.37 10.36 -0.16
C PRO A 79 -4.58 9.16 -0.71
N HIS A 80 -3.34 9.37 -1.15
CA HIS A 80 -2.49 8.29 -1.67
C HIS A 80 -2.08 7.33 -0.56
N SER A 81 -1.75 7.85 0.60
CA SER A 81 -1.40 7.02 1.76
C SER A 81 -2.59 6.19 2.26
N ASN A 82 -3.78 6.79 2.30
CA ASN A 82 -5.02 6.09 2.63
C ASN A 82 -5.32 4.95 1.66
N GLU A 83 -5.17 5.20 0.36
CA GLU A 83 -5.44 4.20 -0.67
C GLU A 83 -4.42 3.04 -0.60
N CYS A 84 -3.14 3.34 -0.40
CA CYS A 84 -2.12 2.33 -0.13
C CYS A 84 -2.47 1.46 1.08
N ASN A 85 -2.82 2.06 2.23
CA ASN A 85 -3.21 1.31 3.43
C ASN A 85 -4.41 0.40 3.18
N LYS A 86 -5.46 0.92 2.54
CA LYS A 86 -6.69 0.20 2.23
C LYS A 86 -6.45 -0.99 1.29
N LEU A 87 -5.76 -0.75 0.19
CA LEU A 87 -5.46 -1.78 -0.80
C LEU A 87 -4.51 -2.84 -0.25
N TYR A 88 -3.55 -2.43 0.59
CA TYR A 88 -2.62 -3.36 1.21
C TYR A 88 -3.35 -4.32 2.16
N LYS A 89 -4.21 -3.82 3.05
CA LYS A 89 -5.05 -4.68 3.91
C LYS A 89 -5.91 -5.66 3.11
N LYS A 90 -6.46 -5.20 1.98
CA LYS A 90 -7.21 -6.08 1.06
C LYS A 90 -6.31 -7.13 0.41
N SER A 91 -5.06 -6.79 0.08
CA SER A 91 -4.11 -7.75 -0.49
C SER A 91 -3.66 -8.81 0.50
N GLU A 92 -3.59 -8.49 1.81
CA GLU A 92 -3.25 -9.45 2.86
C GLU A 92 -4.30 -10.58 2.96
N THR A 93 -5.58 -10.28 2.72
CA THR A 93 -6.64 -11.31 2.69
C THR A 93 -6.60 -12.18 1.43
N MET A 94 -5.78 -11.82 0.43
CA MET A 94 -5.61 -12.55 -0.83
C MET A 94 -4.31 -13.36 -0.86
N HIS A 95 -3.54 -13.34 0.23
CA HIS A 95 -2.30 -14.08 0.36
C HIS A 95 -2.60 -15.59 0.36
N ASN A 96 -2.00 -16.30 -0.60
CA ASN A 96 -2.14 -17.74 -0.78
C ASN A 96 -0.76 -18.29 -1.18
N ASP A 97 -0.30 -19.35 -0.54
CA ASP A 97 1.00 -20.01 -0.78
C ASP A 97 1.22 -20.46 -2.24
N GLN A 98 0.13 -20.66 -3.01
CA GLN A 98 0.21 -21.08 -4.41
C GLN A 98 0.48 -19.92 -5.39
N ASP A 99 0.20 -18.66 -5.02
CA ASP A 99 0.45 -17.50 -5.90
C ASP A 99 1.76 -16.80 -5.56
N THR A 100 2.84 -17.42 -6.02
CA THR A 100 4.20 -16.97 -5.72
C THR A 100 4.52 -15.60 -6.32
N ILE A 101 3.97 -15.25 -7.49
CA ILE A 101 4.29 -13.99 -8.16
C ILE A 101 3.60 -12.82 -7.49
N PHE A 102 2.29 -12.91 -7.21
CA PHE A 102 1.58 -11.84 -6.50
C PHE A 102 2.23 -11.57 -5.14
N ASN A 103 2.51 -12.65 -4.39
CA ASN A 103 3.15 -12.55 -3.08
C ASN A 103 4.53 -11.90 -3.16
N GLN A 104 5.39 -12.32 -4.10
CA GLN A 104 6.70 -11.70 -4.30
C GLN A 104 6.60 -10.19 -4.61
N LYS A 105 5.66 -9.80 -5.49
CA LYS A 105 5.46 -8.39 -5.84
C LYS A 105 4.90 -7.57 -4.68
N LEU A 106 4.01 -8.17 -3.89
CA LEU A 106 3.45 -7.56 -2.69
C LEU A 106 4.53 -7.39 -1.61
N THR A 107 5.36 -8.41 -1.35
CA THR A 107 6.50 -8.32 -0.43
C THR A 107 7.48 -7.22 -0.85
N LYS A 108 7.79 -7.14 -2.15
CA LYS A 108 8.63 -6.05 -2.69
C LYS A 108 8.00 -4.68 -2.45
N PHE A 109 6.70 -4.55 -2.70
CA PHE A 109 5.96 -3.32 -2.40
C PHE A 109 6.05 -2.97 -0.91
N THR A 110 5.84 -3.94 -0.01
CA THR A 110 5.93 -3.75 1.44
C THR A 110 7.30 -3.19 1.84
N SER A 111 8.39 -3.74 1.29
CA SER A 111 9.74 -3.24 1.55
C SER A 111 9.90 -1.80 1.10
N LEU A 112 9.56 -1.52 -0.17
CA LEU A 112 9.69 -0.19 -0.77
C LEU A 112 8.89 0.88 -0.01
N TYR A 113 7.69 0.54 0.46
CA TYR A 113 6.85 1.46 1.22
C TYR A 113 7.40 1.69 2.63
N LYS A 114 7.93 0.66 3.29
CA LYS A 114 8.60 0.78 4.60
C LYS A 114 9.85 1.65 4.54
N ASP A 115 10.57 1.65 3.41
CA ASP A 115 11.73 2.52 3.20
C ASP A 115 11.36 4.02 3.20
N LEU A 116 10.08 4.37 3.04
CA LEU A 116 9.61 5.74 3.19
C LEU A 116 9.50 6.18 4.66
N TYR A 117 9.40 5.24 5.61
CA TYR A 117 9.11 5.53 7.02
C TYR A 117 10.15 6.46 7.67
N PRO A 118 11.48 6.27 7.52
CA PRO A 118 12.46 7.16 8.14
C PRO A 118 12.32 8.61 7.66
N THR A 119 12.00 8.80 6.38
CA THR A 119 11.81 10.14 5.80
C THR A 119 10.58 10.83 6.39
N PHE A 120 9.49 10.08 6.63
CA PHE A 120 8.32 10.60 7.34
C PHE A 120 8.59 10.83 8.83
N VAL A 121 9.41 10.01 9.50
CA VAL A 121 9.80 10.20 10.93
C VAL A 121 10.64 11.47 11.12
N VAL A 122 11.61 11.74 10.23
CA VAL A 122 12.38 12.98 10.27
C VAL A 122 11.47 14.21 10.06
N LYS A 123 10.43 14.04 9.24
CA LYS A 123 9.43 15.07 8.90
C LYS A 123 8.19 15.01 9.81
N GLU A 124 8.20 14.19 10.87
CA GLU A 124 7.02 13.78 11.63
C GLU A 124 6.39 14.93 12.40
N LYS A 125 7.24 15.81 12.96
CA LYS A 125 6.79 16.98 13.72
C LYS A 125 5.94 17.96 12.90
N GLU A 126 6.06 17.94 11.57
CA GLU A 126 5.36 18.86 10.67
C GLU A 126 4.30 18.16 9.80
N PHE A 127 4.43 16.84 9.58
CA PHE A 127 3.73 16.16 8.47
C PHE A 127 3.16 14.74 8.77
N ASN A 128 3.28 14.19 9.99
CA ASN A 128 2.90 12.79 10.30
C ASN A 128 1.44 12.45 9.97
N ILE A 129 0.52 13.41 10.13
CA ILE A 129 -0.91 13.19 9.91
C ILE A 129 -1.27 12.86 8.45
N TYR A 130 -0.33 13.03 7.51
CA TYR A 130 -0.54 12.82 6.07
C TYR A 130 0.01 11.47 5.56
N PHE A 131 0.50 10.61 6.44
CA PHE A 131 1.02 9.29 6.09
C PHE A 131 0.57 8.19 7.05
N LYS A 132 0.04 7.11 6.48
CA LYS A 132 -0.34 5.88 7.17
C LYS A 132 0.65 4.78 6.84
N ARG A 133 1.11 4.09 7.89
CA ARG A 133 1.83 2.83 7.78
C ARG A 133 0.91 1.75 7.19
N LEU A 134 1.46 0.77 6.47
CA LEU A 134 0.66 -0.27 5.82
C LEU A 134 -0.08 -1.18 6.82
N SER A 135 0.53 -1.41 7.98
CA SER A 135 0.02 -2.26 9.06
C SER A 135 0.61 -1.81 10.40
N ASP A 136 -0.18 -1.91 11.46
CA ASP A 136 0.26 -1.72 12.85
C ASP A 136 0.70 -3.05 13.50
N ASN A 137 0.87 -4.13 12.72
CA ASN A 137 1.23 -5.43 13.29
C ASN A 137 2.71 -5.45 13.75
N PRO A 138 2.99 -5.62 15.06
CA PRO A 138 4.31 -5.43 15.69
C PRO A 138 5.40 -6.44 15.30
N ASN A 139 5.06 -7.48 14.54
CA ASN A 139 5.97 -8.61 14.29
C ASN A 139 6.90 -8.36 13.11
N ASN A 140 7.70 -7.27 13.13
CA ASN A 140 9.05 -7.15 12.53
C ASN A 140 9.59 -5.71 12.50
N ILE A 141 9.20 -4.81 13.42
CA ILE A 141 10.01 -3.65 13.79
C ILE A 141 9.80 -3.38 15.28
N ILE A 142 10.81 -3.69 16.11
CA ILE A 142 10.90 -3.23 17.49
C ILE A 142 11.04 -1.70 17.47
N THR A 143 9.96 -0.92 17.44
CA THR A 143 10.02 0.55 17.68
C THR A 143 8.71 1.18 18.15
N THR A 144 7.91 0.53 19.01
CA THR A 144 6.67 1.16 19.55
C THR A 144 6.47 1.05 21.07
N SER A 145 7.51 0.93 21.90
CA SER A 145 7.29 1.04 23.36
C SER A 145 8.37 1.71 24.21
N VAL A 146 9.33 2.48 23.65
CA VAL A 146 10.40 3.08 24.48
C VAL A 146 10.47 4.61 24.47
N PHE A 147 9.84 5.33 23.52
CA PHE A 147 10.02 6.79 23.43
C PHE A 147 8.80 7.64 23.86
N GLY A 148 7.82 7.05 24.55
CA GLY A 148 6.64 7.75 25.07
C GLY A 148 6.58 7.96 26.59
N SER A 149 7.57 7.52 27.39
CA SER A 149 7.46 7.53 28.86
C SER A 149 8.70 8.06 29.60
N LEU A 150 9.43 9.03 29.03
CA LEU A 150 10.57 9.67 29.72
C LEU A 150 10.41 11.17 29.96
N VAL A 151 9.18 11.68 29.95
CA VAL A 151 8.88 12.99 30.54
C VAL A 151 7.66 12.86 31.44
N GLY A 152 7.90 12.67 32.74
CA GLY A 152 6.90 12.98 33.78
C GLY A 152 6.38 11.84 34.64
N LEU A 153 7.20 10.90 35.09
CA LEU A 153 6.89 10.16 36.33
C LEU A 153 8.13 10.18 37.23
N ILE A 154 8.24 11.26 38.00
CA ILE A 154 8.97 11.23 39.28
C ILE A 154 8.25 10.18 40.12
N PRO A 155 8.87 9.05 40.50
CA PRO A 155 8.25 8.15 41.45
C PRO A 155 8.23 8.87 42.80
N PHE A 156 7.05 9.31 43.22
CA PHE A 156 6.77 9.77 44.59
C PHE A 156 6.82 8.60 45.60
N MET A 157 7.80 7.69 45.47
CA MET A 157 8.05 6.62 46.44
C MET A 157 8.81 7.12 47.69
N GLY A 158 9.13 8.42 47.78
CA GLY A 158 9.71 9.04 48.97
C GLY A 158 8.69 9.55 50.02
N ILE A 159 7.39 9.56 49.71
CA ILE A 159 6.36 10.11 50.63
C ILE A 159 5.74 9.05 51.55
N LEU A 160 5.86 7.75 51.26
CA LEU A 160 5.30 6.70 52.12
C LEU A 160 6.20 6.27 53.29
N TYR A 161 7.45 6.75 53.39
CA TYR A 161 8.33 6.40 54.51
C TYR A 161 8.16 7.29 55.75
N LYS A 162 7.23 8.27 55.76
CA LYS A 162 7.05 9.20 56.89
C LYS A 162 5.64 9.17 57.52
N VAL A 163 4.90 8.07 57.36
CA VAL A 163 3.58 7.86 57.99
C VAL A 163 3.54 6.52 58.75
N LYS A 164 4.70 5.99 59.16
CA LYS A 164 4.80 4.80 60.04
C LYS A 164 5.65 5.00 61.30
N GLU A 165 6.06 6.22 61.60
CA GLU A 165 6.49 6.60 62.94
C GLU A 165 5.73 7.86 63.36
N LEU A 166 4.66 7.64 64.12
CA LEU A 166 4.16 8.44 65.26
C LEU A 166 2.98 7.70 65.89
#